data_AF-A0A5R8KH94-F1
#
_entry.id   AF-A0A5R8KH94-F1
#
_cell.length_a   1.000
_cell.length_b   1.000
_cell.length_c   1.000
_cell.angle_alpha   90.00
_cell.angle_beta   90.00
_cell.angle_gamma   90.00
#
_symmetry.space_group_name_H-M   'P 1'
#
loop_
_entity.id
_entity.type
_entity.pdbx_description
1 polymer ?
#
loop_
_entity_poly.entity_id
_entity_poly.type
_entity_poly.pdbx_seq_one_letter_code
_entity_poly.pdbx_strand_id
1 'polypeptide(L)'
;MVVGGKRSIPNKIKVIVTNPLYKGVVYHNGEDYSGEHEALVSEKLWQEANDALSGKGQKHKQALLDRNTHRSLLKGIIRCGECVHRLTPKPGGKKDRDLNPYLYYTRNNVSKNGKAATCSLRNDPARAIDDFAIQIGRDWPSA
;
A
#
# COMPACT_ATOMS: atom_id res chain seq x y z
N MET A 1 4.94 -1.73 18.13
CA MET A 1 4.63 -2.53 19.33
C MET A 1 5.92 -2.69 20.11
N VAL A 2 5.88 -2.63 21.44
CA VAL A 2 7.04 -2.88 22.31
C VAL A 2 6.78 -4.21 23.00
N VAL A 3 7.72 -5.14 22.90
CA VAL A 3 7.66 -6.46 23.57
C VAL A 3 8.96 -6.60 24.37
N GLY A 4 8.87 -6.82 25.67
CA GLY A 4 10.05 -6.97 26.54
C GLY A 4 10.94 -5.71 26.62
N GLY A 5 10.36 -4.52 26.59
CA GLY A 5 11.09 -3.24 26.72
C GLY A 5 11.89 -2.80 25.47
N LYS A 6 11.96 -3.62 24.41
CA LYS A 6 12.60 -3.25 23.14
C LYS A 6 11.55 -3.06 22.05
N ARG A 7 11.79 -2.08 21.16
CA ARG A 7 10.97 -1.90 19.95
C ARG A 7 11.09 -3.16 19.09
N SER A 8 9.98 -3.90 18.96
CA SER A 8 9.97 -5.04 18.05
C SER A 8 9.74 -4.53 16.63
N ILE A 9 10.63 -4.93 15.72
CA ILE A 9 10.51 -4.62 14.29
C ILE A 9 9.37 -5.51 13.75
N PRO A 10 8.26 -4.97 13.24
CA PRO A 10 7.09 -5.77 12.83
C PRO A 10 7.43 -6.90 11.84
N ASN A 11 8.43 -6.67 10.99
CA ASN A 11 8.91 -7.64 10.02
C ASN A 11 9.57 -8.86 10.69
N LYS A 12 10.28 -8.67 11.81
CA LYS A 12 10.90 -9.78 12.56
C LYS A 12 9.84 -10.69 13.20
N ILE A 13 8.79 -10.11 13.77
CA ILE A 13 7.68 -10.90 14.35
C ILE A 13 7.00 -11.72 13.26
N LYS A 14 6.77 -11.13 12.08
CA LYS A 14 6.16 -11.85 10.96
C LYS A 14 6.98 -13.09 10.57
N VAL A 15 8.30 -12.94 10.42
CA VAL A 15 9.19 -14.06 10.08
C VAL A 15 9.13 -15.18 11.12
N ILE A 16 9.07 -14.83 12.40
CA ILE A 16 8.95 -15.82 13.49
C ILE A 16 7.62 -16.57 13.38
N VAL A 17 6.50 -15.86 13.29
CA VAL A 17 5.16 -16.50 13.24
C VAL A 17 4.95 -17.35 11.99
N THR A 18 5.54 -16.95 10.85
CA THR A 18 5.43 -17.70 9.59
C THR A 18 6.42 -18.85 9.47
N ASN A 19 7.29 -19.10 10.45
CA ASN A 19 8.30 -20.15 10.36
C ASN A 19 7.69 -21.51 10.73
N PRO A 20 7.69 -22.52 9.82
CA PRO A 20 7.16 -23.85 10.07
C PRO A 20 7.94 -24.63 11.16
N LEU A 21 9.15 -24.18 11.52
CA LEU A 21 9.92 -24.77 12.60
C LEU A 21 9.11 -24.81 13.92
N TYR A 22 8.29 -23.79 14.19
CA TYR A 22 7.53 -23.71 15.44
C TYR A 22 6.38 -24.73 15.53
N LYS A 23 5.91 -25.28 14.40
CA LYS A 23 4.92 -26.38 14.34
C LYS A 23 5.56 -27.77 14.19
N GLY A 24 6.88 -27.87 14.34
CA GLY A 24 7.60 -29.15 14.24
C GLY A 24 7.99 -29.55 12.82
N VAL A 25 7.93 -28.64 11.84
CA VAL A 25 8.23 -28.94 10.42
C VAL A 25 9.48 -28.20 9.97
N VAL A 26 10.35 -28.89 9.22
CA VAL A 26 11.55 -28.34 8.62
C VAL A 26 11.36 -28.24 7.10
N TYR A 27 11.43 -27.02 6.57
CA TYR A 27 11.38 -26.80 5.12
C TYR A 27 12.78 -26.94 4.53
N HIS A 28 12.96 -27.86 3.59
CA HIS A 28 14.22 -28.04 2.88
C HIS A 28 13.97 -28.35 1.39
N ASN A 29 14.72 -27.70 0.49
CA ASN A 29 14.69 -27.95 -0.95
C ASN A 29 13.29 -27.97 -1.62
N GLY A 30 12.33 -27.18 -1.13
CA GLY A 30 10.98 -27.13 -1.70
C GLY A 30 9.95 -28.04 -1.02
N GLU A 31 10.39 -28.86 -0.07
CA GLU A 31 9.55 -29.86 0.61
C GLU A 31 9.52 -29.64 2.13
N ASP A 32 8.40 -30.03 2.73
CA ASP A 32 8.17 -30.02 4.17
C ASP A 32 8.52 -31.39 4.76
N TYR A 33 9.45 -31.43 5.71
CA TYR A 33 9.84 -32.63 6.44
C TYR A 33 9.42 -32.54 7.90
N SER A 34 9.04 -33.68 8.50
CA SER A 34 8.82 -33.75 9.94
C SER A 34 10.15 -33.53 10.67
N GLY A 35 10.20 -32.51 11.53
CA GLY A 35 11.36 -32.26 12.38
C GLY A 35 11.43 -33.25 13.54
N GLU A 36 12.65 -33.45 14.06
CA GLU A 36 12.88 -34.25 15.27
C GLU A 36 12.62 -33.47 16.56
N HIS A 37 12.51 -32.14 16.48
CA HIS A 37 12.26 -31.28 17.63
C HIS A 37 10.78 -31.24 18.00
N GLU A 38 10.51 -31.05 19.29
CA GLU A 38 9.15 -30.86 19.79
C GLU A 38 8.56 -29.55 19.24
N ALA A 39 7.32 -29.63 18.74
CA ALA A 39 6.59 -28.48 18.26
C ALA A 39 6.28 -27.52 19.43
N LEU A 40 6.68 -26.25 19.30
CA LEU A 40 6.41 -25.22 20.31
C LEU A 40 4.93 -24.77 20.29
N VAL A 41 4.26 -24.90 19.15
CA VAL A 41 2.83 -24.62 18.98
C VAL A 41 2.17 -25.73 18.17
N SER A 42 0.86 -25.92 18.36
CA SER A 42 0.10 -26.85 17.53
C SER A 42 -0.02 -26.36 16.08
N GLU A 43 -0.11 -27.30 15.13
CA GLU A 43 -0.34 -26.99 13.71
C GLU A 43 -1.55 -26.07 13.53
N LYS A 44 -2.64 -26.37 14.25
CA LYS A 44 -3.87 -25.57 14.22
C LYS A 44 -3.64 -24.13 14.64
N LEU A 45 -2.94 -23.91 15.76
CA LEU A 45 -2.64 -22.57 16.26
C LEU A 45 -1.71 -21.80 15.30
N TRP A 46 -0.72 -22.50 14.73
CA TRP A 46 0.17 -21.94 13.74
C TRP A 46 -0.58 -21.49 12.48
N GLN A 47 -1.52 -22.31 12.00
CA GLN A 47 -2.33 -22.00 10.83
C GLN A 47 -3.26 -20.79 11.09
N GLU A 48 -3.99 -20.78 12.22
CA GLU A 48 -4.84 -19.66 12.63
C GLU A 48 -4.06 -18.33 12.71
N ALA A 49 -2.83 -18.37 13.26
CA ALA A 49 -1.98 -17.19 13.33
C ALA A 49 -1.55 -16.68 11.95
N ASN A 50 -1.22 -17.58 11.02
CA ASN A 50 -0.83 -17.24 9.65
C ASN A 50 -2.01 -16.71 8.83
N ASP A 51 -3.20 -17.28 9.01
CA ASP A 51 -4.44 -16.78 8.40
C ASP A 51 -4.73 -15.34 8.86
N ALA A 52 -4.59 -15.06 10.15
CA ALA A 52 -4.74 -13.71 10.70
C ALA A 52 -3.68 -12.72 10.18
N LEU A 53 -2.49 -13.19 9.79
CA LEU A 53 -1.45 -12.39 9.15
C LEU A 53 -1.71 -12.15 7.66
N SER A 54 -2.25 -13.14 6.94
CA SER A 54 -2.52 -13.07 5.51
C SER A 54 -3.55 -11.97 5.16
N GLY A 55 -4.59 -11.82 6.00
CA GLY A 55 -5.61 -10.76 5.87
C GLY A 55 -5.08 -9.32 5.99
N LYS A 56 -3.82 -9.12 6.44
CA LYS A 56 -3.21 -7.79 6.59
C LYS A 56 -2.71 -7.20 5.26
N GLY A 57 -2.58 -7.99 4.19
CA GLY A 57 -2.23 -7.48 2.85
C GLY A 57 -3.26 -6.47 2.31
N GLN A 58 -4.54 -6.69 2.63
CA GLN A 58 -5.65 -5.78 2.34
C GLN A 58 -5.54 -4.48 3.17
N LYS A 59 -5.24 -4.60 4.47
CA LYS A 59 -5.08 -3.45 5.39
C LYS A 59 -3.92 -2.54 5.00
N HIS A 60 -2.83 -3.07 4.41
CA HIS A 60 -1.73 -2.23 3.93
C HIS A 60 -2.16 -1.35 2.74
N LYS A 61 -2.99 -1.86 1.83
CA LYS A 61 -3.57 -1.05 0.74
C LYS A 61 -4.48 0.04 1.29
N GLN A 62 -5.30 -0.28 2.29
CA GLN A 62 -6.16 0.70 2.96
C GLN A 62 -5.35 1.76 3.70
N ALA A 63 -4.33 1.37 4.47
CA ALA A 63 -3.45 2.30 5.19
C ALA A 63 -2.68 3.25 4.25
N LEU A 64 -2.33 2.81 3.04
CA LEU A 64 -1.75 3.68 2.02
C LEU A 64 -2.76 4.69 1.47
N LEU A 65 -4.04 4.32 1.36
CA LEU A 65 -5.12 5.25 1.02
C LEU A 65 -5.35 6.25 2.17
N ASP A 66 -5.47 5.76 3.41
CA ASP A 66 -5.72 6.54 4.64
C ASP A 66 -4.64 7.57 4.93
N ARG A 67 -3.39 7.35 4.48
CA ARG A 67 -2.32 8.38 4.46
C ARG A 67 -2.59 9.45 3.39
N ASN A 68 -3.82 9.92 3.24
CA ASN A 68 -4.19 11.02 2.36
C ASN A 68 -3.92 12.35 3.06
N THR A 69 -2.64 12.62 3.36
CA THR A 69 -2.21 13.79 4.14
C THR A 69 -2.74 15.10 3.58
N HIS A 70 -2.89 15.18 2.24
CA HIS A 70 -3.37 16.36 1.54
C HIS A 70 -4.83 16.25 1.07
N ARG A 71 -5.58 15.26 1.56
CA ARG A 71 -7.02 15.06 1.27
C ARG A 71 -7.38 15.09 -0.23
N SER A 72 -6.51 14.56 -1.09
CA SER A 72 -6.76 14.52 -2.54
C SER A 72 -7.93 13.59 -2.86
N LEU A 73 -8.91 14.09 -3.61
CA LEU A 73 -10.20 13.43 -3.81
C LEU A 73 -10.06 12.08 -4.54
N LEU A 74 -9.26 12.05 -5.60
CA LEU A 74 -9.17 10.92 -6.51
C LEU A 74 -7.99 9.99 -6.21
N LYS A 75 -7.37 10.12 -5.03
CA LYS A 75 -6.21 9.32 -4.64
C LYS A 75 -6.57 7.83 -4.68
N GLY A 76 -5.83 7.09 -5.50
CA GLY A 76 -6.02 5.64 -5.66
C GLY A 76 -7.11 5.25 -6.65
N ILE A 77 -7.89 6.21 -7.18
CA ILE A 77 -8.96 6.00 -8.17
C ILE A 77 -8.44 6.32 -9.58
N ILE A 78 -7.87 7.52 -9.75
CA ILE A 78 -7.46 8.03 -11.07
C ILE A 78 -6.34 7.21 -11.71
N ARG A 79 -6.48 6.94 -13.01
CA ARG A 79 -5.50 6.22 -13.84
C ARG A 79 -5.19 6.99 -15.11
N CYS A 80 -3.98 6.81 -15.62
CA CYS A 80 -3.55 7.39 -16.88
C CYS A 80 -4.17 6.63 -18.04
N GLY A 81 -4.75 7.34 -19.02
CA GLY A 81 -5.29 6.71 -20.24
C GLY A 81 -4.23 6.05 -21.13
N GLU A 82 -2.97 6.51 -21.08
CA GLU A 82 -1.91 6.01 -21.96
C GLU A 82 -1.21 4.77 -21.38
N CYS A 83 -0.75 4.85 -20.13
CA CYS A 83 0.01 3.76 -19.51
C CYS A 83 -0.80 2.92 -18.51
N VAL A 84 -2.06 3.28 -18.25
CA VAL A 84 -2.99 2.60 -17.31
C VAL A 84 -2.51 2.60 -15.84
N HIS A 85 -1.33 3.17 -15.54
CA HIS A 85 -0.84 3.30 -14.18
C HIS A 85 -1.65 4.33 -13.41
N ARG A 86 -1.74 4.12 -12.09
CA ARG A 86 -2.38 5.06 -11.16
C ARG A 86 -1.59 6.38 -11.10
N LEU A 87 -2.29 7.47 -10.85
CA LEU A 87 -1.67 8.73 -10.48
C LEU A 87 -1.68 8.87 -8.95
N THR A 88 -0.63 9.49 -8.43
CA THR A 88 -0.44 9.74 -7.00
C THR A 88 -0.35 11.24 -6.76
N PRO A 89 -1.09 11.80 -5.77
CA PRO A 89 -0.97 13.21 -5.44
C PRO A 89 0.43 13.52 -4.89
N LYS A 90 1.04 14.58 -5.42
CA LYS A 90 2.37 15.06 -5.07
C LYS A 90 2.31 16.56 -4.78
N PRO A 91 2.75 17.02 -3.61
CA PRO A 91 2.87 18.45 -3.35
C PRO A 91 3.99 19.06 -4.20
N GLY A 92 3.71 20.23 -4.75
CA GLY A 92 4.70 21.11 -5.34
C GLY A 92 5.61 21.73 -4.27
N GLY A 93 6.71 22.33 -4.71
CA GLY A 93 7.69 22.92 -3.79
C GLY A 93 7.19 24.19 -3.08
N LYS A 94 6.47 25.05 -3.80
CA LYS A 94 5.96 26.32 -3.25
C LYS A 94 4.61 26.09 -2.56
N LYS A 95 4.46 26.66 -1.36
CA LYS A 95 3.20 26.76 -0.63
C LYS A 95 2.55 28.12 -0.89
N ASP A 96 1.24 28.18 -0.76
CA ASP A 96 0.50 29.44 -0.79
C ASP A 96 0.63 30.21 0.54
N ARG A 97 -0.10 31.33 0.65
CA ARG A 97 -0.12 32.19 1.85
C ARG A 97 -0.65 31.46 3.08
N ASP A 98 -1.51 30.47 2.90
CA ASP A 98 -2.14 29.68 3.96
C ASP A 98 -1.35 28.41 4.26
N LEU A 99 -0.11 28.32 3.76
CA LEU A 99 0.81 27.18 3.91
C LEU A 99 0.31 25.88 3.27
N ASN A 100 -0.69 25.94 2.39
CA ASN A 100 -1.15 24.80 1.62
C ASN A 100 -0.24 24.60 0.39
N PRO A 101 0.24 23.37 0.13
CA PRO A 101 1.00 23.08 -1.06
C PRO A 101 0.09 23.03 -2.28
N TYR A 102 0.58 23.51 -3.43
CA TYR A 102 -0.08 23.24 -4.69
C TYR A 102 0.07 21.76 -5.05
N LEU A 103 -1.02 21.03 -5.23
CA LEU A 103 -1.00 19.58 -5.48
C LEU A 103 -1.06 19.26 -6.97
N TYR A 104 -0.30 18.23 -7.36
CA TYR A 104 -0.34 17.64 -8.69
C TYR A 104 -0.67 16.15 -8.59
N TYR A 105 -1.40 15.61 -9.55
CA TYR A 105 -1.43 14.17 -9.77
C TYR A 105 -0.27 13.78 -10.69
N THR A 106 0.70 13.04 -10.14
CA THR A 106 1.84 12.53 -10.91
C THR A 106 1.61 11.06 -11.27
N ARG A 107 1.86 10.70 -12.53
CA ARG A 107 1.76 9.30 -13.00
C ARG A 107 2.84 8.43 -12.36
N ASN A 108 2.47 7.27 -11.83
CA ASN A 108 3.43 6.36 -11.20
C ASN A 108 4.50 5.85 -12.19
N ASN A 109 4.15 5.70 -13.47
CA ASN A 109 5.11 5.37 -14.52
C ASN A 109 6.23 6.43 -14.62
N VAL A 110 5.85 7.72 -14.59
CA VAL A 110 6.79 8.84 -14.60
C VAL A 110 7.62 8.90 -13.32
N SER A 111 7.02 8.64 -12.16
CA SER A 111 7.78 8.60 -10.91
C SER A 111 8.82 7.47 -10.86
N LYS A 112 8.54 6.32 -11.49
CA LYS A 112 9.44 5.17 -11.51
C LYS A 112 10.51 5.27 -12.60
N ASN A 113 10.08 5.61 -13.82
CA ASN A 113 10.91 5.52 -15.03
C ASN A 113 11.47 6.88 -15.48
N GLY A 114 11.04 7.98 -14.85
CA GLY A 114 11.57 9.31 -15.10
C GLY A 114 11.46 9.72 -16.57
N LYS A 115 12.61 9.94 -17.22
CA LYS A 115 12.68 10.31 -18.64
C LYS A 115 12.30 9.18 -19.60
N ALA A 116 12.42 7.93 -19.17
CA ALA A 116 12.06 6.75 -19.97
C ALA A 116 10.56 6.43 -19.92
N ALA A 117 9.77 7.20 -19.17
CA ALA A 117 8.32 6.99 -19.12
C ALA A 117 7.68 7.34 -20.47
N THR A 118 6.79 6.47 -20.94
CA THR A 118 6.08 6.59 -22.21
C THR A 118 4.95 7.62 -22.21
N CYS A 119 4.63 8.22 -21.06
CA CYS A 119 3.50 9.14 -20.93
C CYS A 119 3.83 10.52 -21.50
N SER A 120 2.92 11.08 -22.29
CA SER A 120 3.03 12.43 -22.86
C SER A 120 3.03 13.50 -21.76
N LEU A 121 2.10 13.35 -20.82
CA LEU A 121 1.92 14.22 -19.68
C LEU A 121 2.59 13.63 -18.45
N ARG A 122 3.17 14.48 -17.61
CA ARG A 122 3.88 14.05 -16.38
C ARG A 122 3.08 14.30 -15.13
N ASN A 123 2.68 15.55 -14.95
CA ASN A 123 1.95 16.04 -13.79
C ASN A 123 0.71 16.77 -14.29
N ASP A 124 -0.41 16.54 -13.64
CA ASP A 124 -1.64 17.28 -13.90
C ASP A 124 -2.03 18.07 -12.64
N PRO A 125 -2.56 19.29 -12.78
CA PRO A 125 -2.99 20.10 -11.65
C PRO A 125 -4.15 19.41 -10.92
N ALA A 126 -3.96 19.05 -9.65
CA ALA A 126 -4.93 18.22 -8.92
C ALA A 126 -6.27 18.93 -8.76
N ARG A 127 -6.25 20.25 -8.51
CA ARG A 127 -7.45 21.07 -8.33
C ARG A 127 -8.36 21.04 -9.57
N ALA A 128 -7.80 21.23 -10.76
CA ALA A 128 -8.59 21.24 -11.98
C ALA A 128 -9.25 19.88 -12.26
N ILE A 129 -8.54 18.78 -11.97
CA ILE A 129 -9.07 17.42 -12.12
C ILE A 129 -10.16 17.15 -11.07
N ASP A 130 -9.93 17.49 -9.81
CA ASP A 130 -10.89 17.28 -8.74
C ASP A 130 -12.17 18.11 -9.00
N ASP A 131 -12.03 19.37 -9.41
CA ASP A 131 -13.15 20.25 -9.78
C ASP A 131 -13.96 19.65 -10.96
N PHE A 132 -13.27 19.14 -11.99
CA PHE A 132 -13.91 18.46 -13.12
C PHE A 132 -14.67 17.20 -12.69
N ALA A 133 -14.08 16.38 -11.81
CA ALA A 133 -14.73 15.18 -11.29
C ALA A 133 -15.96 15.51 -10.43
N ILE A 134 -15.91 16.57 -9.62
CA ILE A 134 -17.04 17.07 -8.86
C ILE A 134 -18.15 17.56 -9.79
N GLN A 135 -17.79 18.27 -10.87
CA GLN A 135 -18.75 18.75 -11.85
C GLN A 135 -19.49 17.58 -12.54
N ILE A 136 -18.75 16.58 -13.03
CA ILE A 136 -19.36 15.37 -13.60
C ILE A 136 -20.29 14.69 -12.58
N GLY A 137 -19.87 14.60 -11.32
CA GLY A 137 -20.69 14.00 -10.26
C GLY A 137 -21.98 14.76 -9.98
N ARG A 138 -22.00 16.09 -10.16
CA ARG A 138 -23.21 16.92 -10.04
C ARG A 138 -24.14 16.76 -11.23
N ASP A 139 -23.57 16.66 -12.42
CA ASP A 139 -24.33 16.56 -13.67
C ASP A 139 -24.77 15.13 -13.97
N TRP A 140 -24.35 14.15 -13.14
CA TRP A 140 -24.74 12.77 -13.30
C TRP A 140 -26.24 12.61 -13.04
N PRO A 141 -27.03 12.16 -14.03
CA PRO A 141 -28.45 11.95 -13.82
C PRO A 141 -28.62 10.84 -12.77
N SER A 142 -29.23 11.20 -11.64
CA SER A 142 -29.73 10.23 -10.68
C SER A 142 -30.68 9.28 -11.40
N ALA A 143 -30.27 8.02 -11.52
CA ALA A 143 -31.13 6.92 -11.95
C ALA A 143 -32.23 6.66 -10.92
#